data_AF-A0AAU5J5S8-F1
#
_entry.id   AF-A0AAU5J5S8-F1
#
_cell.length_a   1.000
_cell.length_b   1.000
_cell.length_c   1.000
_cell.angle_alpha   90.00
_cell.angle_beta   90.00
_cell.angle_gamma   90.00
#
_symmetry.space_group_name_H-M   'P 1'
#
loop_
_entity.id
_entity.type
_entity.pdbx_description
1 polymer ?
#
loop_
_entity_poly.entity_id
_entity_poly.type
_entity_poly.pdbx_seq_one_letter_code
_entity_poly.pdbx_strand_id
1 'polypeptide(L)'
;MNLPHLPGRPPATRLSRRSGRLRRGVPALLLTAVLAAIAGCSSSAEADGLRTPCGLVIDGSGSGDADGKGFDAKAKLESTLVPFLTGRHCGTLAFVPVTRSSQTSSCRVGDIDLDPPGDATSDHESMRRTARVLALKGAVAMLKCARTQGGSDVLGALARIGDAMPSHRGTPSLLVVSDFEQADPEFTLRTGEITTEKSRGQVVEKLLDERGVPGIAGMNVYPVGYGMRHDARPSEYQSFDAFWSEILSGRAKAHVHDDYRK
;
A
#
# COMPACT_ATOMS: atom_id res chain seq x y z
N MET A 1 95.84 24.46 -35.62
CA MET A 1 95.91 25.67 -36.49
C MET A 1 95.64 25.25 -37.93
N ASN A 2 94.87 26.08 -38.66
CA ASN A 2 94.90 26.37 -40.10
C ASN A 2 95.42 25.36 -41.13
N LEU A 3 94.60 25.14 -42.18
CA LEU A 3 94.93 25.38 -43.60
C LEU A 3 93.56 25.67 -44.35
N PRO A 4 93.50 26.05 -45.64
CA PRO A 4 92.59 27.12 -46.12
C PRO A 4 91.49 26.64 -47.11
N HIS A 5 90.91 27.61 -47.85
CA HIS A 5 90.25 27.46 -49.17
C HIS A 5 90.93 26.39 -50.08
N LEU A 6 90.30 25.70 -51.04
CA LEU A 6 89.20 26.07 -51.98
C LEU A 6 88.46 24.75 -52.47
N PRO A 7 87.81 24.58 -53.67
CA PRO A 7 86.51 23.92 -53.75
C PRO A 7 86.47 22.59 -54.56
N GLY A 8 85.27 21.98 -54.68
CA GLY A 8 84.97 21.00 -55.74
C GLY A 8 83.62 20.30 -55.62
N ARG A 9 82.68 20.62 -56.54
CA ARG A 9 81.57 19.72 -56.92
C ARG A 9 82.13 18.75 -57.99
N PRO A 10 81.66 17.49 -58.14
CA PRO A 10 80.43 17.27 -58.91
C PRO A 10 79.63 16.03 -58.38
N PRO A 11 78.93 15.15 -59.15
CA PRO A 11 77.52 14.90 -58.81
C PRO A 11 77.06 13.41 -58.82
N ALA A 12 75.75 13.24 -58.73
CA ALA A 12 74.94 12.26 -59.47
C ALA A 12 74.68 10.83 -58.90
N THR A 13 73.38 10.58 -58.78
CA THR A 13 72.63 9.39 -59.27
C THR A 13 72.54 8.07 -58.48
N ARG A 14 71.24 7.72 -58.31
CA ARG A 14 70.57 6.42 -58.50
C ARG A 14 70.30 5.53 -57.28
N LEU A 15 69.03 5.11 -57.27
CA LEU A 15 68.36 4.22 -56.32
C LEU A 15 68.84 2.77 -56.46
N SER A 16 68.75 2.01 -55.37
CA SER A 16 68.71 0.54 -55.41
C SER A 16 67.53 -0.03 -54.59
N ARG A 17 67.28 -1.32 -54.76
CA ARG A 17 65.96 -1.98 -54.63
C ARG A 17 65.88 -2.99 -53.46
N ARG A 18 64.73 -2.95 -52.77
CA ARG A 18 63.92 -4.09 -52.25
C ARG A 18 64.44 -5.06 -51.15
N SER A 19 63.43 -5.66 -50.49
CA SER A 19 63.40 -6.90 -49.67
C SER A 19 63.97 -6.85 -48.24
N GLY A 20 63.35 -7.49 -47.23
CA GLY A 20 61.99 -8.07 -47.22
C GLY A 20 61.56 -8.81 -45.93
N ARG A 21 60.25 -9.13 -45.86
CA ARG A 21 59.55 -10.25 -45.14
C ARG A 21 59.79 -10.53 -43.63
N LEU A 22 58.73 -10.26 -42.84
CA LEU A 22 57.95 -11.21 -42.00
C LEU A 22 58.64 -12.09 -40.90
N ARG A 23 58.28 -11.90 -39.60
CA ARG A 23 57.40 -12.80 -38.77
C ARG A 23 57.43 -12.59 -37.23
N ARG A 24 56.22 -12.67 -36.61
CA ARG A 24 55.83 -13.28 -35.30
C ARG A 24 56.32 -12.71 -33.94
N GLY A 25 55.37 -12.49 -33.01
CA GLY A 25 55.55 -12.28 -31.56
C GLY A 25 54.27 -11.72 -30.88
N VAL A 26 53.87 -12.22 -29.69
CA VAL A 26 52.52 -12.11 -29.05
C VAL A 26 52.66 -12.43 -27.53
N PRO A 27 51.82 -12.00 -26.53
CA PRO A 27 50.64 -11.09 -26.49
C PRO A 27 50.76 -9.92 -25.44
N ALA A 28 49.68 -9.14 -25.18
CA ALA A 28 48.99 -9.02 -23.86
C ALA A 28 48.17 -7.71 -23.63
N LEU A 29 47.14 -7.82 -22.78
CA LEU A 29 46.05 -6.89 -22.39
C LEU A 29 46.38 -5.39 -22.21
N LEU A 30 45.38 -4.54 -22.47
CA LEU A 30 44.95 -3.46 -21.56
C LEU A 30 43.45 -3.16 -21.74
N LEU A 31 42.78 -2.76 -20.65
CA LEU A 31 41.31 -2.71 -20.52
C LEU A 31 40.66 -1.51 -21.24
N THR A 32 39.60 -1.74 -22.01
CA THR A 32 38.62 -0.70 -22.36
C THR A 32 37.51 -0.63 -21.31
N ALA A 33 37.51 0.44 -20.50
CA ALA A 33 36.49 0.66 -19.49
C ALA A 33 35.13 0.99 -20.12
N VAL A 34 34.09 0.27 -19.71
CA VAL A 34 32.70 0.52 -20.12
C VAL A 34 32.10 1.61 -19.23
N LEU A 35 31.97 2.82 -19.76
CA LEU A 35 31.18 3.89 -19.13
C LEU A 35 29.69 3.68 -19.40
N ALA A 36 29.12 2.65 -18.77
CA ALA A 36 27.68 2.50 -18.64
C ALA A 36 27.17 3.48 -17.57
N ALA A 37 26.97 4.73 -17.97
CA ALA A 37 26.26 5.71 -17.16
C ALA A 37 24.78 5.32 -17.10
N ILE A 38 24.44 4.40 -16.19
CA ILE A 38 23.05 4.08 -15.84
C ILE A 38 22.50 5.28 -15.04
N ALA A 39 22.14 6.34 -15.76
CA ALA A 39 21.28 7.38 -15.22
C ALA A 39 19.92 6.72 -14.94
N GLY A 40 19.72 6.32 -13.69
CA GLY A 40 18.46 5.75 -13.24
C GLY A 40 17.36 6.81 -13.34
N CYS A 41 16.62 6.81 -14.44
CA CYS A 41 15.43 7.64 -14.62
C CYS A 41 14.26 7.09 -13.76
N SER A 42 14.41 7.12 -12.44
CA SER A 42 13.32 6.90 -11.48
C SER A 42 12.49 8.18 -11.32
N SER A 43 12.03 8.76 -12.43
CA SER A 43 11.46 10.11 -12.50
C SER A 43 10.19 10.20 -13.35
N SER A 44 9.38 9.13 -13.36
CA SER A 44 8.09 9.07 -14.07
C SER A 44 6.92 8.51 -13.24
N ALA A 45 7.16 7.80 -12.13
CA ALA A 45 6.10 7.33 -11.24
C ALA A 45 5.71 8.36 -10.15
N GLU A 46 6.64 9.21 -9.71
CA GLU A 46 6.39 10.28 -8.73
C GLU A 46 6.05 11.64 -9.36
N ALA A 47 6.19 11.74 -10.68
CA ALA A 47 5.83 12.92 -11.47
C ALA A 47 4.32 13.02 -11.73
N ASP A 48 3.61 11.89 -11.70
CA ASP A 48 2.18 11.88 -11.48
C ASP A 48 1.91 12.02 -9.98
N GLY A 49 1.19 13.08 -9.60
CA GLY A 49 0.79 13.31 -8.20
C GLY A 49 0.02 12.12 -7.63
N LEU A 50 -0.02 12.02 -6.30
CA LEU A 50 -0.71 10.91 -5.63
C LEU A 50 -2.21 11.05 -5.92
N ARG A 51 -2.76 10.10 -6.69
CA ARG A 51 -4.16 10.15 -7.16
C ARG A 51 -5.05 9.09 -6.55
N THR A 52 -4.49 8.05 -5.90
CA THR A 52 -5.25 6.96 -5.30
C THR A 52 -6.08 7.50 -4.12
N PRO A 53 -7.41 7.40 -4.15
CA PRO A 53 -8.24 7.65 -2.99
C PRO A 53 -8.05 6.50 -2.01
N CYS A 54 -7.73 6.81 -0.76
CA CYS A 54 -7.60 5.80 0.28
C CYS A 54 -8.64 5.98 1.38
N GLY A 55 -9.13 4.86 1.88
CA GLY A 55 -10.05 4.80 3.02
C GLY A 55 -9.38 4.09 4.19
N LEU A 56 -9.77 4.46 5.40
CA LEU A 56 -9.35 3.80 6.63
C LEU A 56 -10.57 3.51 7.50
N VAL A 57 -10.85 2.22 7.70
CA VAL A 57 -11.79 1.73 8.71
C VAL A 57 -11.02 1.35 9.97
N ILE A 58 -11.46 1.85 11.13
CA ILE A 58 -10.76 1.72 12.41
C ILE A 58 -11.69 1.12 13.46
N ASP A 59 -11.34 -0.03 13.98
CA ASP A 59 -12.16 -0.73 14.96
C ASP A 59 -11.98 -0.18 16.38
N GLY A 60 -13.05 0.37 16.92
CA GLY A 60 -13.13 0.86 18.30
C GLY A 60 -13.87 -0.07 19.26
N SER A 61 -14.29 -1.26 18.84
CA SER A 61 -15.13 -2.16 19.64
C SER A 61 -14.48 -2.62 20.95
N GLY A 62 -13.14 -2.65 20.99
CA GLY A 62 -12.36 -3.15 22.13
C GLY A 62 -12.32 -4.68 22.23
N SER A 63 -12.76 -5.39 21.18
CA SER A 63 -12.75 -6.87 21.08
C SER A 63 -11.39 -7.51 21.39
N GLY A 64 -10.31 -6.73 21.24
CA GLY A 64 -8.94 -7.16 21.49
C GLY A 64 -8.34 -6.87 22.87
N ASP A 65 -8.89 -5.93 23.64
CA ASP A 65 -8.25 -5.42 24.87
C ASP A 65 -8.49 -6.32 26.11
N ALA A 66 -9.50 -7.21 26.07
CA ALA A 66 -10.00 -7.92 27.26
C ALA A 66 -9.11 -9.07 27.78
N ASP A 67 -8.48 -9.83 26.88
CA ASP A 67 -7.94 -11.16 27.20
C ASP A 67 -6.41 -11.29 27.05
N GLY A 68 -5.71 -10.22 26.65
CA GLY A 68 -4.27 -10.23 26.36
C GLY A 68 -3.83 -11.08 25.14
N LYS A 69 -4.79 -11.73 24.46
CA LYS A 69 -4.61 -12.46 23.19
C LYS A 69 -5.32 -11.80 22.00
N GLY A 70 -5.87 -10.61 22.21
CA GLY A 70 -6.76 -9.98 21.26
C GLY A 70 -6.08 -8.96 20.35
N PHE A 71 -6.90 -8.41 19.47
CA PHE A 71 -6.53 -7.43 18.46
C PHE A 71 -6.22 -6.03 19.03
N ASP A 72 -4.94 -5.68 19.17
CA ASP A 72 -4.53 -4.30 19.48
C ASP A 72 -4.65 -3.39 18.25
N ALA A 73 -5.84 -2.81 18.09
CA ALA A 73 -6.16 -1.84 17.05
C ALA A 73 -5.16 -0.66 16.98
N LYS A 74 -4.61 -0.22 18.13
CA LYS A 74 -3.69 0.92 18.18
C LYS A 74 -2.31 0.52 17.64
N ALA A 75 -1.74 -0.59 18.12
CA ALA A 75 -0.45 -1.08 17.63
C ALA A 75 -0.51 -1.46 16.14
N LYS A 76 -1.61 -2.08 15.69
CA LYS A 76 -1.84 -2.37 14.27
C LYS A 76 -1.93 -1.11 13.42
N LEU A 77 -2.68 -0.11 13.87
CA LEU A 77 -2.78 1.18 13.19
C LEU A 77 -1.43 1.91 13.09
N GLU A 78 -0.68 1.98 14.20
CA GLU A 78 0.62 2.68 14.28
C GLU A 78 1.70 1.99 13.42
N SER A 79 1.63 0.67 13.26
CA SER A 79 2.60 -0.09 12.45
C SER A 79 2.24 -0.18 10.95
N THR A 80 0.96 -0.17 10.58
CA THR A 80 0.52 -0.42 9.19
C THR A 80 0.12 0.82 8.39
N LEU A 81 -0.40 1.87 9.02
CA LEU A 81 -1.00 2.99 8.27
C LEU A 81 0.00 3.71 7.36
N VAL A 82 1.14 4.17 7.89
CA VAL A 82 2.11 4.94 7.08
C VAL A 82 2.73 4.11 5.95
N PRO A 83 3.12 2.82 6.17
CA PRO A 83 3.48 1.91 5.08
C PRO A 83 2.39 1.76 4.01
N PHE A 84 1.13 1.55 4.42
CA PHE A 84 -0.01 1.45 3.49
C PHE A 84 -0.18 2.73 2.65
N LEU A 85 -0.24 3.91 3.30
CA LEU A 85 -0.42 5.19 2.61
C LEU A 85 0.71 5.48 1.60
N THR A 86 1.91 4.99 1.89
CA THR A 86 3.08 5.13 1.01
C THR A 86 3.03 4.13 -0.14
N GLY A 87 2.88 2.84 0.15
CA GLY A 87 2.90 1.77 -0.86
C GLY A 87 1.69 1.73 -1.80
N ARG A 88 0.56 2.35 -1.42
CA ARG A 88 -0.62 2.53 -2.29
C ARG A 88 -0.65 3.88 -3.02
N HIS A 89 0.37 4.72 -2.84
CA HIS A 89 0.45 6.07 -3.43
C HIS A 89 -0.83 6.90 -3.14
N CYS A 90 -1.29 6.88 -1.88
CA CYS A 90 -2.53 7.53 -1.45
C CYS A 90 -2.42 9.05 -1.56
N GLY A 91 -3.34 9.68 -2.30
CA GLY A 91 -3.46 11.14 -2.43
C GLY A 91 -4.49 11.77 -1.49
N THR A 92 -5.47 11.00 -1.03
CA THR A 92 -6.44 11.41 -0.02
C THR A 92 -6.71 10.28 0.96
N LEU A 93 -7.13 10.61 2.17
CA LEU A 93 -7.54 9.65 3.19
C LEU A 93 -8.86 10.03 3.85
N ALA A 94 -9.89 9.19 3.70
CA ALA A 94 -11.14 9.27 4.46
C ALA A 94 -11.15 8.29 5.65
N PHE A 95 -11.90 8.62 6.71
CA PHE A 95 -11.90 7.89 7.98
C PHE A 95 -13.30 7.44 8.40
N VAL A 96 -13.44 6.16 8.76
CA VAL A 96 -14.68 5.59 9.32
C VAL A 96 -14.39 4.71 10.54
N PRO A 97 -15.10 4.89 11.66
CA PRO A 97 -14.95 4.02 12.82
C PRO A 97 -15.89 2.81 12.73
N VAL A 98 -15.43 1.65 13.24
CA VAL A 98 -16.33 0.57 13.66
C VAL A 98 -16.79 0.86 15.08
N THR A 99 -18.10 0.86 15.30
CA THR A 99 -18.78 1.11 16.59
C THR A 99 -20.08 0.32 16.64
N ARG A 100 -20.87 0.47 17.71
CA ARG A 100 -22.22 -0.10 17.88
C ARG A 100 -23.20 0.27 16.76
N SER A 101 -22.99 1.38 16.05
CA SER A 101 -23.76 1.76 14.86
C SER A 101 -22.89 2.68 13.99
N SER A 102 -22.13 2.07 13.08
CA SER A 102 -21.02 2.73 12.40
C SER A 102 -21.49 3.79 11.40
N GLN A 103 -22.61 3.54 10.72
CA GLN A 103 -23.22 4.53 9.82
C GLN A 103 -23.56 5.85 10.56
N THR A 104 -24.24 5.75 11.71
CA THR A 104 -24.69 6.93 12.47
C THR A 104 -23.66 7.47 13.46
N SER A 105 -22.48 6.85 13.60
CA SER A 105 -21.48 7.26 14.59
C SER A 105 -21.09 8.73 14.45
N SER A 106 -21.17 9.44 15.58
CA SER A 106 -20.75 10.84 15.75
C SER A 106 -19.23 11.03 15.76
N CYS A 107 -18.45 9.94 15.82
CA CYS A 107 -17.00 10.01 15.68
C CYS A 107 -16.65 10.37 14.23
N ARG A 108 -16.01 11.54 14.07
CA ARG A 108 -15.63 12.14 12.80
C ARG A 108 -14.21 12.68 12.91
N VAL A 109 -13.43 12.49 11.85
CA VAL A 109 -12.16 13.15 11.58
C VAL A 109 -12.29 13.63 10.13
N GLY A 110 -11.83 14.85 9.85
CA GLY A 110 -11.86 15.37 8.49
C GLY A 110 -10.89 14.62 7.59
N ASP A 111 -11.25 14.46 6.32
CA ASP A 111 -10.41 13.81 5.33
C ASP A 111 -9.07 14.55 5.19
N ILE A 112 -7.99 13.80 4.99
CA ILE A 112 -6.64 14.34 4.87
C ILE A 112 -6.21 14.31 3.40
N ASP A 113 -5.83 15.48 2.88
CA ASP A 113 -5.05 15.59 1.65
C ASP A 113 -3.62 15.10 1.94
N LEU A 114 -3.20 14.05 1.24
CA LEU A 114 -1.89 13.42 1.38
C LEU A 114 -0.90 13.90 0.31
N ASP A 115 -1.34 14.68 -0.67
CA ASP A 115 -0.50 15.37 -1.66
C ASP A 115 -0.83 16.87 -1.73
N PRO A 116 -0.71 17.58 -0.59
CA PRO A 116 -1.15 18.96 -0.48
C PRO A 116 -0.45 19.88 -1.50
N PRO A 117 -1.17 20.85 -2.09
CA PRO A 117 -0.65 21.71 -3.12
C PRO A 117 0.53 22.56 -2.62
N GLY A 118 1.58 22.63 -3.43
CA GLY A 118 2.77 23.44 -3.22
C GLY A 118 3.15 24.20 -4.49
N ASP A 119 4.12 25.10 -4.36
CA ASP A 119 4.75 25.81 -5.47
C ASP A 119 6.08 25.16 -5.92
N ALA A 120 6.71 25.71 -6.95
CA ALA A 120 7.97 25.21 -7.50
C ALA A 120 9.17 25.24 -6.52
N THR A 121 9.03 25.84 -5.34
CA THR A 121 10.05 25.88 -4.28
C THR A 121 9.68 25.05 -3.05
N SER A 122 8.50 24.42 -3.05
CA SER A 122 7.95 23.69 -1.91
C SER A 122 8.59 22.31 -1.76
N ASP A 123 8.96 21.94 -0.53
CA ASP A 123 9.38 20.58 -0.19
C ASP A 123 8.15 19.67 -0.08
N HIS A 124 7.66 19.22 -1.25
CA HIS A 124 6.53 18.30 -1.36
C HIS A 124 6.73 17.01 -0.57
N GLU A 125 7.97 16.51 -0.44
CA GLU A 125 8.22 15.29 0.35
C GLU A 125 7.98 15.53 1.84
N SER A 126 8.49 16.64 2.39
CA SER A 126 8.23 17.07 3.76
C SER A 126 6.75 17.36 4.02
N MET A 127 6.05 17.97 3.07
CA MET A 127 4.60 18.18 3.16
C MET A 127 3.83 16.85 3.20
N ARG A 128 4.13 15.90 2.28
CA ARG A 128 3.57 14.54 2.25
C ARG A 128 3.87 13.76 3.54
N ARG A 129 5.09 13.84 4.07
CA ARG A 129 5.47 13.25 5.38
C ARG A 129 4.65 13.85 6.52
N THR A 130 4.46 15.17 6.53
CA THR A 130 3.65 15.88 7.53
C THR A 130 2.17 15.47 7.45
N ALA A 131 1.60 15.37 6.26
CA ALA A 131 0.24 14.88 6.03
C ALA A 131 0.03 13.45 6.54
N ARG A 132 0.99 12.54 6.32
CA ARG A 132 0.95 11.15 6.86
C ARG A 132 1.01 11.11 8.40
N VAL A 133 1.77 12.02 9.04
CA VAL A 133 1.77 12.17 10.50
C VAL A 133 0.44 12.71 11.01
N LEU A 134 -0.20 13.66 10.30
CA LEU A 134 -1.54 14.14 10.62
C LEU A 134 -2.60 13.03 10.46
N ALA A 135 -2.51 12.22 9.41
CA ALA A 135 -3.36 11.06 9.19
C ALA A 135 -3.29 10.05 10.35
N LEU A 136 -2.08 9.71 10.83
CA LEU A 136 -1.93 8.82 11.98
C LEU A 136 -2.50 9.43 13.27
N LYS A 137 -2.28 10.73 13.52
CA LYS A 137 -2.88 11.44 14.66
C LYS A 137 -4.42 11.44 14.59
N GLY A 138 -4.97 11.69 13.42
CA GLY A 138 -6.41 11.63 13.15
C GLY A 138 -6.98 10.23 13.41
N ALA A 139 -6.32 9.19 12.88
CA ALA A 139 -6.72 7.81 13.09
C ALA A 139 -6.72 7.39 14.57
N VAL A 140 -5.68 7.77 15.34
CA VAL A 140 -5.61 7.50 16.78
C VAL A 140 -6.68 8.29 17.55
N ALA A 141 -7.00 9.52 17.15
CA ALA A 141 -8.10 10.29 17.72
C ALA A 141 -9.47 9.65 17.42
N MET A 142 -9.69 9.15 16.21
CA MET A 142 -10.90 8.40 15.85
C MET A 142 -11.02 7.11 16.66
N LEU A 143 -9.95 6.32 16.79
CA LEU A 143 -9.92 5.10 17.63
C LEU A 143 -10.33 5.41 19.07
N LYS A 144 -9.77 6.47 19.65
CA LYS A 144 -10.12 6.92 21.02
C LYS A 144 -11.59 7.31 21.13
N CYS A 145 -12.16 7.95 20.11
CA CYS A 145 -13.58 8.30 20.08
C CYS A 145 -14.46 7.04 19.93
N ALA A 146 -14.13 6.15 18.98
CA ALA A 146 -14.89 4.95 18.67
C ALA A 146 -15.03 4.02 19.89
N ARG A 147 -13.94 3.86 20.67
CA ARG A 147 -13.92 3.16 21.97
C ARG A 147 -14.94 3.66 23.00
N THR A 148 -15.46 4.88 22.87
CA THR A 148 -16.52 5.39 23.77
C THR A 148 -17.93 4.94 23.40
N GLN A 149 -18.12 4.37 22.20
CA GLN A 149 -19.43 3.98 21.67
C GLN A 149 -19.69 2.47 21.84
N GLY A 150 -18.64 1.68 22.08
CA GLY A 150 -18.68 0.22 22.21
C GLY A 150 -19.20 -0.47 20.93
N GLY A 151 -19.40 -1.80 20.99
CA GLY A 151 -20.00 -2.59 19.91
C GLY A 151 -19.19 -2.63 18.60
N SER A 152 -19.60 -3.49 17.67
CA SER A 152 -18.88 -3.71 16.41
C SER A 152 -19.80 -3.93 15.21
N ASP A 153 -20.17 -2.84 14.53
CA ASP A 153 -20.88 -2.85 13.27
C ASP A 153 -19.89 -2.70 12.10
N VAL A 154 -19.19 -3.79 11.77
CA VAL A 154 -18.17 -3.85 10.71
C VAL A 154 -18.82 -3.61 9.34
N LEU A 155 -19.97 -4.23 9.07
CA LEU A 155 -20.68 -4.06 7.81
C LEU A 155 -21.12 -2.61 7.58
N GLY A 156 -21.70 -1.94 8.59
CA GLY A 156 -22.09 -0.54 8.47
C GLY A 156 -20.89 0.41 8.37
N ALA A 157 -19.71 0.04 8.89
CA ALA A 157 -18.47 0.77 8.66
C ALA A 157 -18.00 0.63 7.20
N LEU A 158 -18.08 -0.59 6.64
CA LEU A 158 -17.78 -0.86 5.23
C LEU A 158 -18.75 -0.17 4.27
N ALA A 159 -20.05 -0.09 4.61
CA ALA A 159 -21.02 0.68 3.85
C ALA A 159 -20.68 2.18 3.89
N ARG A 160 -20.50 2.74 5.08
CA ARG A 160 -20.20 4.17 5.28
C ARG A 160 -18.89 4.62 4.62
N ILE A 161 -17.85 3.78 4.57
CA ILE A 161 -16.63 4.13 3.83
C ILE A 161 -16.85 3.98 2.32
N GLY A 162 -17.63 3.00 1.86
CA GLY A 162 -18.07 2.89 0.47
C GLY A 162 -18.73 4.17 -0.04
N ASP A 163 -19.66 4.74 0.74
CA ASP A 163 -20.35 5.99 0.43
C ASP A 163 -19.45 7.24 0.44
N ALA A 164 -18.41 7.23 1.29
CA ALA A 164 -17.48 8.36 1.43
C ALA A 164 -16.37 8.37 0.35
N MET A 165 -16.05 7.23 -0.25
CA MET A 165 -14.92 7.09 -1.16
C MET A 165 -15.27 7.49 -2.61
N PRO A 166 -14.49 8.37 -3.26
CA PRO A 166 -14.79 8.82 -4.61
C PRO A 166 -14.53 7.73 -5.66
N SER A 167 -15.55 7.39 -6.45
CA SER A 167 -15.53 6.33 -7.47
C SER A 167 -14.90 6.73 -8.82
N HIS A 168 -14.53 8.00 -9.00
CA HIS A 168 -14.13 8.54 -10.31
C HIS A 168 -12.63 8.79 -10.49
N ARG A 169 -11.78 8.41 -9.52
CA ARG A 169 -10.32 8.65 -9.59
C ARG A 169 -9.55 7.39 -9.22
N GLY A 170 -9.20 6.57 -10.23
CA GLY A 170 -8.49 5.31 -10.02
C GLY A 170 -9.28 4.28 -9.21
N THR A 171 -8.63 3.20 -8.81
CA THR A 171 -9.24 2.16 -7.97
C THR A 171 -8.96 2.46 -6.49
N PRO A 172 -9.97 2.73 -5.65
CA PRO A 172 -9.76 3.04 -4.24
C PRO A 172 -9.02 1.92 -3.49
N SER A 173 -8.24 2.28 -2.48
CA SER A 173 -7.58 1.34 -1.57
C SER A 173 -8.06 1.57 -0.14
N LEU A 174 -8.57 0.52 0.51
CA LEU A 174 -9.19 0.58 1.84
C LEU A 174 -8.38 -0.26 2.83
N LEU A 175 -7.79 0.38 3.84
CA LEU A 175 -7.20 -0.32 4.99
C LEU A 175 -8.29 -0.55 6.03
N VAL A 176 -8.49 -1.79 6.48
CA VAL A 176 -9.48 -2.15 7.50
C VAL A 176 -8.77 -2.70 8.73
N VAL A 177 -8.55 -1.83 9.71
CA VAL A 177 -7.92 -2.17 10.98
C VAL A 177 -9.01 -2.67 11.93
N SER A 178 -9.33 -3.96 11.84
CA SER A 178 -10.38 -4.68 12.59
C SER A 178 -10.08 -6.18 12.64
N ASP A 179 -10.54 -6.86 13.69
CA ASP A 179 -10.58 -8.33 13.71
C ASP A 179 -11.77 -8.92 12.95
N PHE A 180 -12.67 -8.08 12.43
CA PHE A 180 -13.89 -8.41 11.70
C PHE A 180 -14.96 -9.14 12.55
N GLU A 181 -14.95 -9.00 13.88
CA GLU A 181 -16.05 -9.47 14.72
C GLU A 181 -17.28 -8.56 14.55
N GLN A 182 -18.37 -9.06 13.96
CA GLN A 182 -19.64 -8.34 13.91
C GLN A 182 -20.42 -8.59 15.21
N ALA A 183 -20.58 -7.56 16.04
CA ALA A 183 -21.21 -7.62 17.36
C ALA A 183 -21.90 -6.28 17.69
N ASP A 184 -23.01 -6.01 17.02
CA ASP A 184 -23.84 -4.82 17.19
C ASP A 184 -25.22 -5.19 17.82
N PRO A 185 -26.13 -4.23 18.07
CA PRO A 185 -27.38 -4.48 18.80
C PRO A 185 -28.39 -5.38 18.07
N GLU A 186 -28.34 -5.41 16.74
CA GLU A 186 -29.29 -6.09 15.88
C GLU A 186 -28.72 -7.41 15.35
N PHE A 187 -27.39 -7.47 15.18
CA PHE A 187 -26.69 -8.66 14.71
C PHE A 187 -25.42 -8.96 15.50
N THR A 188 -25.23 -10.23 15.87
CA THR A 188 -23.98 -10.74 16.44
C THR A 188 -23.60 -12.01 15.70
N LEU A 189 -22.40 -12.04 15.11
CA LEU A 189 -21.87 -13.20 14.40
C LEU A 189 -21.61 -14.35 15.38
N ARG A 190 -22.04 -15.55 14.99
CA ARG A 190 -21.87 -16.77 15.78
C ARG A 190 -21.28 -17.85 14.88
N THR A 191 -20.02 -18.21 15.11
CA THR A 191 -19.28 -19.18 14.29
C THR A 191 -19.98 -20.53 14.17
N GLY A 192 -20.70 -20.97 15.21
CA GLY A 192 -21.52 -22.19 15.18
C GLY A 192 -22.68 -22.18 14.18
N GLU A 193 -23.24 -21.00 13.85
CA GLU A 193 -24.40 -20.86 12.95
C GLU A 193 -23.96 -20.83 11.47
N ILE A 194 -22.69 -20.56 11.17
CA ILE A 194 -22.10 -20.42 9.83
C ILE A 194 -21.21 -21.60 9.40
N THR A 195 -21.27 -22.73 10.12
CA THR A 195 -20.42 -23.93 9.90
C THR A 195 -20.66 -24.67 8.58
N THR A 196 -21.80 -24.43 7.91
CA THR A 196 -22.12 -25.03 6.61
C THR A 196 -22.40 -23.95 5.57
N GLU A 197 -22.16 -24.24 4.29
CA GLU A 197 -22.47 -23.30 3.20
C GLU A 197 -23.94 -22.85 3.21
N LYS A 198 -24.87 -23.78 3.42
CA LYS A 198 -26.31 -23.45 3.48
C LYS A 198 -26.64 -22.53 4.64
N SER A 199 -26.19 -22.85 5.86
CA SER A 199 -26.52 -22.03 7.04
C SER A 199 -25.82 -20.68 7.01
N ARG A 200 -24.57 -20.64 6.52
CA ARG A 200 -23.83 -19.40 6.27
C ARG A 200 -24.55 -18.50 5.26
N GLY A 201 -24.99 -19.04 4.12
CA GLY A 201 -25.74 -18.28 3.12
C GLY A 201 -27.00 -17.63 3.69
N GLN A 202 -27.75 -18.35 4.52
CA GLN A 202 -28.93 -17.81 5.22
C GLN A 202 -28.59 -16.69 6.20
N VAL A 203 -27.47 -16.79 6.93
CA VAL A 203 -26.99 -15.75 7.86
C VAL A 203 -26.48 -14.52 7.11
N VAL A 204 -25.79 -14.72 5.97
CA VAL A 204 -25.33 -13.66 5.06
C VAL A 204 -26.53 -12.94 4.45
N GLU A 205 -27.52 -13.66 3.94
CA GLU A 205 -28.74 -13.10 3.34
C GLU A 205 -29.52 -12.27 4.37
N LYS A 206 -29.75 -12.81 5.58
CA LYS A 206 -30.40 -12.04 6.66
C LYS A 206 -29.67 -10.72 6.95
N LEU A 207 -28.35 -10.77 7.11
CA LEU A 207 -27.54 -9.58 7.43
C LEU A 207 -27.57 -8.54 6.29
N LEU A 208 -27.58 -8.98 5.04
CA LEU A 208 -27.56 -8.09 3.86
C LEU A 208 -28.95 -7.59 3.46
N ASP A 209 -30.03 -8.33 3.73
CA ASP A 209 -31.41 -7.87 3.48
C ASP A 209 -31.77 -6.70 4.40
N GLU A 210 -31.29 -6.71 5.65
CA GLU A 210 -31.52 -5.64 6.63
C GLU A 210 -30.65 -4.38 6.37
N ARG A 211 -29.48 -4.53 5.75
CA ARG A 211 -28.42 -3.47 5.72
C ARG A 211 -27.91 -3.07 4.34
N GLY A 212 -28.25 -3.84 3.31
CA GLY A 212 -27.68 -3.73 1.98
C GLY A 212 -26.27 -4.32 1.86
N VAL A 213 -25.81 -4.44 0.61
CA VAL A 213 -24.43 -4.79 0.29
C VAL A 213 -23.56 -3.52 0.40
N PRO A 214 -22.42 -3.54 1.12
CA PRO A 214 -21.58 -2.36 1.28
C PRO A 214 -21.01 -1.89 -0.06
N GLY A 215 -20.97 -0.57 -0.28
CA GLY A 215 -20.57 0.09 -1.53
C GLY A 215 -19.09 0.01 -1.90
N ILE A 216 -18.42 -1.11 -1.61
CA ILE A 216 -16.96 -1.32 -1.77
C ILE A 216 -16.60 -2.10 -3.06
N ALA A 217 -17.51 -2.17 -4.03
CA ALA A 217 -17.32 -2.91 -5.26
C ALA A 217 -16.10 -2.41 -6.07
N GLY A 218 -15.23 -3.33 -6.47
CA GLY A 218 -13.99 -3.04 -7.18
C GLY A 218 -12.90 -2.34 -6.35
N MET A 219 -13.15 -2.01 -5.08
CA MET A 219 -12.11 -1.44 -4.20
C MET A 219 -11.08 -2.50 -3.80
N ASN A 220 -9.82 -2.11 -3.63
CA ASN A 220 -8.80 -2.95 -3.03
C ASN A 220 -8.92 -2.88 -1.51
N VAL A 221 -9.24 -3.99 -0.85
CA VAL A 221 -9.45 -4.06 0.60
C VAL A 221 -8.28 -4.79 1.25
N TYR A 222 -7.71 -4.17 2.28
CA TYR A 222 -6.54 -4.64 3.02
C TYR A 222 -6.91 -4.80 4.50
N PRO A 223 -7.37 -6.00 4.93
CA PRO A 223 -7.65 -6.28 6.33
C PRO A 223 -6.36 -6.30 7.17
N VAL A 224 -6.44 -5.82 8.41
CA VAL A 224 -5.35 -5.85 9.39
C VAL A 224 -5.88 -6.42 10.70
N GLY A 225 -5.38 -7.60 11.10
CA GLY A 225 -5.81 -8.30 12.31
C GLY A 225 -7.04 -9.21 12.14
N TYR A 226 -7.44 -9.44 10.89
CA TYR A 226 -8.61 -10.24 10.50
C TYR A 226 -8.65 -11.62 11.15
N GLY A 227 -9.71 -11.91 11.90
CA GLY A 227 -9.95 -13.22 12.50
C GLY A 227 -8.97 -13.62 13.60
N MET A 228 -8.15 -12.71 14.15
CA MET A 228 -7.14 -13.02 15.19
C MET A 228 -7.75 -13.72 16.42
N ARG A 229 -9.01 -13.46 16.78
CA ARG A 229 -9.72 -14.15 17.88
C ARG A 229 -9.99 -15.65 17.62
N HIS A 230 -9.82 -16.11 16.38
CA HIS A 230 -9.96 -17.52 15.98
C HIS A 230 -8.62 -18.18 15.59
N ASP A 231 -7.46 -17.51 15.70
CA ASP A 231 -6.15 -18.08 15.33
C ASP A 231 -5.83 -19.42 16.03
N ALA A 232 -6.29 -19.57 17.27
CA ALA A 232 -6.13 -20.81 18.06
C ALA A 232 -7.19 -21.89 17.76
N ARG A 233 -8.15 -21.63 16.87
CA ARG A 233 -9.37 -22.44 16.64
C ARG A 233 -9.64 -22.58 15.12
N PRO A 234 -8.89 -23.44 14.39
CA PRO A 234 -8.88 -23.45 12.93
C PRO A 234 -10.24 -23.67 12.24
N SER A 235 -11.13 -24.50 12.81
CA SER A 235 -12.48 -24.74 12.27
C SER A 235 -13.41 -23.53 12.42
N GLU A 236 -13.27 -22.76 13.49
CA GLU A 236 -13.97 -21.48 13.65
C GLU A 236 -13.42 -20.46 12.66
N TYR A 237 -12.09 -20.33 12.55
CA TYR A 237 -11.46 -19.43 11.59
C TYR A 237 -11.89 -19.74 10.16
N GLN A 238 -11.93 -21.00 9.75
CA GLN A 238 -12.39 -21.40 8.41
C GLN A 238 -13.86 -21.01 8.16
N SER A 239 -14.73 -21.16 9.16
CA SER A 239 -16.15 -20.81 9.04
C SER A 239 -16.32 -19.28 8.97
N PHE A 240 -15.61 -18.55 9.83
CA PHE A 240 -15.54 -17.09 9.86
C PHE A 240 -15.00 -16.51 8.54
N ASP A 241 -13.92 -17.08 8.01
CA ASP A 241 -13.29 -16.63 6.77
C ASP A 241 -14.19 -16.87 5.55
N ALA A 242 -14.90 -18.00 5.51
CA ALA A 242 -15.90 -18.26 4.49
C ALA A 242 -17.06 -17.25 4.53
N PHE A 243 -17.48 -16.82 5.73
CA PHE A 243 -18.56 -15.84 5.90
C PHE A 243 -18.16 -14.46 5.38
N TRP A 244 -17.00 -13.96 5.79
CA TRP A 244 -16.52 -12.67 5.29
C TRP A 244 -16.07 -12.70 3.84
N SER A 245 -15.52 -13.81 3.35
CA SER A 245 -15.22 -13.99 1.92
C SER A 245 -16.48 -13.98 1.05
N GLU A 246 -17.57 -14.60 1.53
CA GLU A 246 -18.87 -14.55 0.84
C GLU A 246 -19.40 -13.11 0.78
N ILE A 247 -19.30 -12.34 1.86
CA ILE A 247 -19.74 -10.93 1.87
C ILE A 247 -18.83 -10.05 1.00
N LEU A 248 -17.52 -9.99 1.28
CA LEU A 248 -16.58 -9.03 0.69
C LEU A 248 -16.35 -9.31 -0.80
N SER A 249 -15.90 -10.53 -1.12
CA SER A 249 -15.55 -10.93 -2.49
C SER A 249 -16.76 -11.45 -3.25
N GLY A 250 -17.64 -12.22 -2.57
CA GLY A 250 -18.80 -12.86 -3.18
C GLY A 250 -19.95 -11.90 -3.50
N ARG A 251 -20.45 -11.13 -2.52
CA ARG A 251 -21.62 -10.24 -2.67
C ARG A 251 -21.19 -8.82 -3.04
N ALA A 252 -20.26 -8.21 -2.29
CA ALA A 252 -19.80 -6.83 -2.46
C ALA A 252 -18.77 -6.63 -3.58
N LYS A 253 -18.19 -7.70 -4.13
CA LYS A 253 -17.23 -7.66 -5.26
C LYS A 253 -15.99 -6.81 -5.00
N ALA A 254 -15.51 -6.75 -3.76
CA ALA A 254 -14.23 -6.16 -3.41
C ALA A 254 -13.05 -7.06 -3.84
N HIS A 255 -11.88 -6.45 -4.03
CA HIS A 255 -10.61 -7.16 -4.21
C HIS A 255 -9.91 -7.23 -2.86
N VAL A 256 -10.12 -8.33 -2.11
CA VAL A 256 -9.49 -8.53 -0.80
C VAL A 256 -8.04 -9.02 -0.97
N HIS A 257 -7.10 -8.38 -0.27
CA HIS A 257 -5.68 -8.68 -0.28
C HIS A 257 -5.19 -9.09 1.12
N ASP A 258 -4.14 -9.92 1.16
CA ASP A 258 -3.64 -10.54 2.40
C ASP A 258 -2.37 -9.89 2.97
N ASP A 259 -1.83 -8.82 2.34
CA ASP A 259 -0.52 -8.23 2.65
C ASP A 259 -0.33 -7.82 4.13
N TYR A 260 -1.42 -7.47 4.82
CA TYR A 260 -1.42 -6.97 6.19
C TYR A 260 -2.25 -7.84 7.15
N ARG A 261 -2.67 -9.05 6.74
CA ARG A 261 -3.78 -9.79 7.36
C ARG A 261 -3.60 -10.11 8.85
N LYS A 262 -2.35 -10.23 9.33
CA LYS A 262 -2.00 -10.72 10.68
C LYS A 262 -1.23 -9.75 11.56
#